data_AF-A0A7M3U4V5-F1
#
_entry.id   AF-A0A7M3U4V5-F1
#
_cell.length_a   1.000
_cell.length_b   1.000
_cell.length_c   1.000
_cell.angle_alpha   90.00
_cell.angle_beta   90.00
_cell.angle_gamma   90.00
#
_symmetry.space_group_name_H-M   'P 1'
#
loop_
_entity.id
_entity.type
_entity.pdbx_description
1 polymer ?
#
loop_
_entity_poly.entity_id
_entity_poly.type
_entity_poly.pdbx_seq_one_letter_code
_entity_poly.pdbx_strand_id
1 'polypeptide(L)'
;MASSLESKVVAFARELSETFTGTLPGTPGFDAEATVHGDRYFVRPTTEDGSTALIPLHVDGSLLATMSAQIYLEADSSGAYLKNVRSEFAAYSVLDRQPLFRLDYRTDMHSVPSAHWQFHAERGSLTHLLTLAQRNLSR
;
A
#
# COMPACT_ATOMS: atom_id res chain seq x y z
N MET A 1 -17.01 -17.52 14.82
CA MET A 1 -16.09 -16.39 15.11
C MET A 1 -15.29 -15.98 13.88
N ALA A 2 -14.67 -16.91 13.14
CA ALA A 2 -13.99 -16.62 11.85
C ALA A 2 -14.83 -15.76 10.87
N SER A 3 -16.12 -16.07 10.71
CA SER A 3 -17.04 -15.31 9.85
C SER A 3 -17.17 -13.81 10.19
N SER A 4 -16.93 -13.43 11.46
CA SER A 4 -17.01 -12.03 11.89
C SER A 4 -15.74 -11.24 11.57
N LEU A 5 -14.56 -11.87 11.65
CA LEU A 5 -13.29 -11.26 11.27
C LEU A 5 -13.13 -11.18 9.75
N GLU A 6 -13.56 -12.22 9.03
CA GLU A 6 -13.65 -12.21 7.57
C GLU A 6 -14.51 -11.05 7.06
N SER A 7 -15.71 -10.87 7.65
CA SER A 7 -16.57 -9.74 7.29
C SER A 7 -15.92 -8.39 7.58
N LYS A 8 -15.17 -8.27 8.68
CA LYS A 8 -14.44 -7.03 9.03
C LYS A 8 -13.30 -6.75 8.07
N VAL A 9 -12.56 -7.76 7.62
CA VAL A 9 -11.44 -7.53 6.70
C VAL A 9 -11.91 -7.16 5.30
N VAL A 10 -13.03 -7.76 4.84
CA VAL A 10 -13.68 -7.37 3.59
C VAL A 10 -14.18 -5.92 3.68
N ALA A 11 -14.79 -5.53 4.81
CA ALA A 11 -15.22 -4.15 5.02
C ALA A 11 -14.03 -3.17 5.02
N PHE A 12 -12.92 -3.55 5.63
CA PHE A 12 -11.68 -2.75 5.64
C PHE A 12 -11.07 -2.62 4.24
N ALA A 13 -11.06 -3.69 3.44
CA ALA A 13 -10.60 -3.65 2.05
C ALA A 13 -11.46 -2.72 1.18
N ARG A 14 -12.78 -2.71 1.40
CA ARG A 14 -13.68 -1.76 0.75
C ARG A 14 -13.38 -0.31 1.16
N GLU A 15 -13.17 -0.04 2.45
CA GLU A 15 -12.83 1.30 2.94
C GLU A 15 -11.52 1.83 2.35
N LEU A 16 -10.50 0.97 2.23
CA LEU A 16 -9.26 1.31 1.53
C LEU A 16 -9.51 1.59 0.05
N SER A 17 -10.30 0.74 -0.62
CA SER A 17 -10.66 0.96 -2.03
C SER A 17 -11.32 2.31 -2.24
N GLU A 18 -12.32 2.66 -1.42
CA GLU A 18 -13.03 3.94 -1.47
C GLU A 18 -12.09 5.12 -1.19
N THR A 19 -11.23 5.00 -0.19
CA THR A 19 -10.25 6.05 0.17
C THR A 19 -9.25 6.29 -0.95
N PHE A 20 -8.67 5.23 -1.51
CA PHE A 20 -7.64 5.35 -2.55
C PHE A 20 -8.24 5.79 -3.89
N THR A 21 -9.37 5.22 -4.31
CA THR A 21 -10.01 5.63 -5.57
C THR A 21 -10.54 7.07 -5.51
N GLY A 22 -10.97 7.53 -4.33
CA GLY A 22 -11.40 8.91 -4.10
C GLY A 22 -10.26 9.93 -4.08
N THR A 23 -9.01 9.50 -3.89
CA THR A 23 -7.85 10.40 -3.78
C THR A 23 -6.86 10.28 -4.94
N LEU A 24 -6.73 9.09 -5.53
CA LEU A 24 -5.78 8.73 -6.56
C LEU A 24 -6.51 8.13 -7.77
N PRO A 25 -6.67 8.88 -8.87
CA PRO A 25 -7.32 8.40 -10.09
C PRO A 25 -6.63 7.16 -10.67
N GLY A 26 -7.43 6.18 -11.08
CA GLY A 26 -6.93 4.92 -11.67
C GLY A 26 -6.45 3.89 -10.65
N THR A 27 -6.69 4.10 -9.35
CA THR A 27 -6.39 3.10 -8.33
C THR A 27 -7.21 1.83 -8.54
N PRO A 28 -6.59 0.64 -8.56
CA PRO A 28 -7.29 -0.63 -8.48
C PRO A 28 -8.09 -0.78 -7.18
N GLY A 29 -9.07 -1.69 -7.18
CA GLY A 29 -9.73 -2.12 -5.93
C GLY A 29 -8.75 -2.86 -5.02
N PHE A 30 -9.02 -2.83 -3.73
CA PHE A 30 -8.31 -3.63 -2.73
C PHE A 30 -9.13 -4.85 -2.37
N ASP A 31 -8.48 -6.01 -2.36
CA ASP A 31 -9.06 -7.27 -1.92
C ASP A 31 -8.41 -7.75 -0.62
N ALA A 32 -9.20 -8.50 0.14
CA ALA A 32 -8.76 -9.19 1.34
C ALA A 32 -8.49 -10.67 1.04
N GLU A 33 -7.36 -11.18 1.50
CA GLU A 33 -7.00 -12.59 1.39
C GLU A 33 -6.65 -13.15 2.77
N ALA A 34 -7.19 -14.33 3.09
CA ALA A 34 -6.84 -15.07 4.29
C ALA A 34 -5.62 -15.95 4.05
N THR A 35 -4.76 -16.06 5.06
CA THR A 35 -3.69 -17.07 5.07
C THR A 35 -4.26 -18.47 5.35
N VAL A 36 -3.50 -19.53 5.04
CA VAL A 36 -3.92 -20.94 5.16
C VAL A 36 -4.44 -21.32 6.56
N HIS A 37 -4.04 -20.59 7.61
CA HIS A 37 -4.45 -20.84 8.99
C HIS A 37 -5.70 -20.05 9.44
N GLY A 38 -6.23 -19.14 8.61
CA GLY A 38 -7.52 -18.47 8.81
C GLY A 38 -7.57 -17.40 9.92
N ASP A 39 -6.44 -17.08 10.53
CA ASP A 39 -6.30 -16.11 11.63
C ASP A 39 -5.49 -14.86 11.24
N ARG A 40 -4.79 -14.94 10.11
CA ARG A 40 -4.09 -13.80 9.49
C ARG A 40 -4.70 -13.49 8.14
N TYR A 41 -4.80 -12.19 7.87
CA TYR A 41 -5.29 -11.65 6.63
C TYR A 41 -4.28 -10.67 6.07
N PHE A 42 -4.35 -10.42 4.78
CA PHE A 42 -3.73 -9.24 4.19
C PHE A 42 -4.68 -8.58 3.20
N VAL A 43 -4.48 -7.28 3.04
CA VAL A 43 -5.25 -6.44 2.12
C VAL A 43 -4.28 -5.75 1.19
N ARG A 44 -4.53 -5.86 -0.11
CA ARG A 44 -3.66 -5.32 -1.17
C ARG A 44 -4.50 -4.92 -2.39
N PRO A 45 -4.02 -4.01 -3.24
CA PRO A 45 -4.67 -3.73 -4.51
C PRO A 45 -4.52 -4.92 -5.45
N THR A 46 -5.59 -5.25 -6.17
CA THR A 46 -5.68 -6.39 -7.07
C THR A 46 -6.18 -5.98 -8.45
N THR A 47 -5.74 -6.69 -9.48
CA THR A 47 -6.30 -6.62 -10.83
C THR A 47 -7.55 -7.51 -10.93
N GLU A 48 -8.32 -7.38 -12.01
CA GLU A 48 -9.55 -8.16 -12.21
C GLU A 48 -9.34 -9.69 -12.21
N ASP A 49 -8.13 -10.15 -12.54
CA ASP A 49 -7.72 -11.56 -12.49
C ASP A 49 -7.26 -12.02 -11.10
N GLY A 50 -7.30 -11.15 -10.09
CA GLY A 50 -6.86 -11.40 -8.72
C GLY A 50 -5.34 -11.30 -8.51
N SER A 51 -4.56 -10.91 -9.53
CA SER A 51 -3.14 -10.68 -9.38
C SER A 51 -2.86 -9.40 -8.58
N THR A 52 -1.67 -9.29 -7.97
CA THR A 52 -1.28 -8.05 -7.26
C THR A 52 -1.15 -6.89 -8.24
N ALA A 53 -1.84 -5.79 -7.94
CA ALA A 53 -1.78 -4.57 -8.72
C ALA A 53 -0.84 -3.54 -8.09
N LEU A 54 -0.48 -2.53 -8.89
CA LEU A 54 0.19 -1.32 -8.40
C LEU A 54 -0.73 -0.12 -8.61
N ILE A 55 -0.69 0.82 -7.68
CA ILE A 55 -1.49 2.05 -7.70
C ILE A 55 -0.75 3.07 -8.59
N PRO A 56 -1.36 3.57 -9.68
CA PRO A 56 -0.71 4.56 -10.53
C PRO A 56 -0.69 5.94 -9.86
N LEU A 57 0.45 6.63 -9.94
CA LEU A 57 0.64 7.98 -9.41
C LEU A 57 0.87 8.96 -10.57
N HIS A 58 -0.07 9.89 -10.72
CA HIS A 58 -0.07 10.87 -11.80
C HIS A 58 0.30 12.26 -11.30
N VAL A 59 0.95 13.05 -12.15
CA VAL A 59 1.08 14.50 -11.97
C VAL A 59 0.68 15.18 -13.27
N ASP A 60 -0.33 16.05 -13.22
CA ASP A 60 -0.93 16.70 -14.39
C ASP A 60 -1.31 15.69 -15.50
N GLY A 61 -2.06 14.66 -15.10
CA GLY A 61 -2.51 13.57 -15.99
C GLY A 61 -1.41 12.62 -16.48
N SER A 62 -0.13 12.92 -16.24
CA SER A 62 0.99 12.08 -16.69
C SER A 62 1.37 11.05 -15.62
N LEU A 63 1.44 9.77 -15.98
CA LEU A 63 1.89 8.70 -15.09
C LEU A 63 3.40 8.81 -14.86
N LEU A 64 3.82 9.10 -13.62
CA LEU A 64 5.23 9.28 -13.29
C LEU A 64 5.77 8.21 -12.33
N ALA A 65 4.90 7.60 -11.54
CA ALA A 65 5.26 6.55 -10.60
C ALA A 65 4.12 5.56 -10.40
N THR A 66 4.44 4.45 -9.77
CA THR A 66 3.46 3.51 -9.25
C THR A 66 3.75 3.24 -7.77
N MET A 67 2.76 2.76 -7.02
CA MET A 67 2.90 2.46 -5.61
C MET A 67 2.36 1.07 -5.29
N SER A 68 3.16 0.26 -4.60
CA SER A 68 2.66 -0.94 -3.93
C SER A 68 2.07 -0.59 -2.58
N ALA A 69 1.07 -1.35 -2.16
CA ALA A 69 0.47 -1.26 -0.84
C ALA A 69 0.11 -2.67 -0.36
N GLN A 70 0.53 -3.04 0.84
CA GLN A 70 0.13 -4.28 1.47
C GLN A 70 0.00 -4.07 2.98
N ILE A 71 -1.15 -4.47 3.53
CA ILE A 71 -1.43 -4.35 4.95
C ILE A 71 -1.75 -5.74 5.49
N TYR A 72 -1.01 -6.16 6.51
CA TYR A 72 -1.17 -7.44 7.18
C TYR A 72 -1.91 -7.25 8.50
N LEU A 73 -2.90 -8.10 8.70
CA LEU A 73 -3.82 -8.05 9.82
C LEU A 73 -3.83 -9.40 10.52
N GLU A 74 -3.92 -9.39 11.84
CA GLU A 74 -4.14 -10.57 12.67
C GLU A 74 -5.31 -10.32 13.60
N ALA A 75 -5.92 -11.38 14.10
CA ALA A 75 -6.82 -11.25 15.24
C ALA A 75 -6.07 -10.65 16.45
N ASP A 76 -6.73 -9.74 17.17
CA ASP A 76 -6.21 -9.23 18.45
C ASP A 76 -6.23 -10.33 19.53
N SER A 77 -5.70 -10.03 20.72
CA SER A 77 -5.66 -10.98 21.83
C SER A 77 -7.05 -11.48 22.27
N SER A 78 -8.11 -10.72 22.01
CA SER A 78 -9.48 -11.15 22.30
C SER A 78 -10.11 -12.01 21.19
N GLY A 79 -9.50 -12.06 20.00
CA GLY A 79 -10.04 -12.73 18.83
C GLY A 79 -11.24 -12.01 18.18
N ALA A 80 -11.56 -10.79 18.62
CA ALA A 80 -12.78 -10.08 18.21
C ALA A 80 -12.50 -8.91 17.24
N TYR A 81 -11.26 -8.44 17.18
CA TYR A 81 -10.86 -7.28 16.39
C TYR A 81 -9.68 -7.62 15.48
N LEU A 82 -9.56 -6.87 14.39
CA LEU A 82 -8.41 -6.93 13.50
C LEU A 82 -7.34 -5.96 14.01
N LYS A 83 -6.14 -6.46 14.23
CA LYS A 83 -4.95 -5.70 14.57
C LYS A 83 -4.05 -5.60 13.34
N ASN A 84 -3.64 -4.39 12.97
CA ASN A 84 -2.56 -4.22 11.99
C ASN A 84 -1.22 -4.60 12.63
N VAL A 85 -0.56 -5.58 12.02
CA VAL A 85 0.74 -6.09 12.48
C VAL A 85 1.89 -5.65 11.58
N ARG A 86 1.61 -5.35 10.31
CA ARG A 86 2.60 -4.89 9.34
C ARG A 86 1.93 -4.11 8.22
N SER A 87 2.56 -3.02 7.78
CA SER A 87 2.17 -2.30 6.57
C SER A 87 3.40 -2.06 5.72
N GLU A 88 3.25 -2.21 4.42
CA GLU A 88 4.31 -2.00 3.45
C GLU A 88 3.77 -1.16 2.31
N PHE A 89 4.40 0.00 2.11
CA PHE A 89 4.14 0.85 0.96
C PHE A 89 5.47 1.17 0.29
N ALA A 90 5.53 1.10 -1.03
CA ALA A 90 6.70 1.52 -1.76
C ALA A 90 6.30 2.20 -3.06
N ALA A 91 6.90 3.36 -3.34
CA ALA A 91 6.73 4.07 -4.60
C ALA A 91 7.88 3.77 -5.54
N TYR A 92 7.57 3.53 -6.81
CA TYR A 92 8.51 3.18 -7.86
C TYR A 92 8.38 4.18 -9.00
N SER A 93 9.52 4.59 -9.57
CA SER A 93 9.51 5.36 -10.81
C SER A 93 9.07 4.47 -11.97
N VAL A 94 8.43 5.02 -12.99
CA VAL A 94 8.23 4.28 -14.25
C VAL A 94 9.55 3.95 -14.97
N LEU A 95 10.66 4.58 -14.55
CA LEU A 95 11.99 4.43 -15.15
C LEU A 95 12.87 3.38 -14.48
N ASP A 96 12.55 2.96 -13.25
CA ASP A 96 13.39 2.05 -12.47
C ASP A 96 12.53 1.18 -11.54
N ARG A 97 13.03 -0.02 -11.25
CA ARG A 97 12.39 -1.01 -10.38
C ARG A 97 12.80 -0.85 -8.91
N GLN A 98 13.78 0.00 -8.60
CA GLN A 98 14.11 0.31 -7.21
C GLN A 98 13.07 1.27 -6.59
N PRO A 99 12.65 1.03 -5.33
CA PRO A 99 11.68 1.90 -4.68
C PRO A 99 12.30 3.27 -4.39
N LEU A 100 11.71 4.34 -4.89
CA LEU A 100 12.09 5.73 -4.61
C LEU A 100 12.04 6.03 -3.11
N PHE A 101 10.97 5.56 -2.47
CA PHE A 101 10.81 5.58 -1.04
C PHE A 101 9.87 4.46 -0.62
N ARG A 102 9.95 4.07 0.65
CA ARG A 102 9.04 3.10 1.25
C ARG A 102 8.71 3.44 2.69
N LEU A 103 7.51 3.09 3.11
CA LEU A 103 7.08 3.05 4.50
C LEU A 103 7.01 1.59 4.91
N ASP A 104 7.75 1.25 5.95
CA ASP A 104 7.64 -0.05 6.60
C ASP A 104 7.08 0.17 8.02
N TYR A 105 6.00 -0.53 8.35
CA TYR A 105 5.48 -0.65 9.71
C TYR A 105 5.49 -2.11 10.14
N ARG A 106 5.91 -2.37 11.37
CA ARG A 106 5.96 -3.70 12.00
C ARG A 106 5.73 -3.61 13.51
N THR A 107 4.69 -4.24 14.01
CA THR A 107 4.34 -4.24 15.44
C THR A 107 5.34 -5.00 16.31
N ASP A 108 6.11 -5.92 15.72
CA ASP A 108 7.08 -6.80 16.40
C ASP A 108 8.49 -6.20 16.50
N MET A 109 8.68 -4.96 16.06
CA MET A 109 9.96 -4.26 16.19
C MET A 109 10.14 -3.70 17.59
N HIS A 110 11.23 -4.11 18.25
CA HIS A 110 11.55 -3.73 19.64
C HIS A 110 12.85 -2.93 19.79
N SER A 111 13.80 -3.07 18.85
CA SER A 111 15.14 -2.45 18.91
C SER A 111 15.35 -1.32 17.90
N VAL A 112 14.36 -1.08 17.04
CA VAL A 112 14.35 -0.05 15.99
C VAL A 112 12.93 0.53 15.92
N PRO A 113 12.71 1.72 15.32
CA PRO A 113 11.38 2.28 15.16
C PRO A 113 10.42 1.30 14.49
N SER A 114 9.24 1.11 15.08
CA SER A 114 8.21 0.21 14.52
C SER A 114 7.58 0.73 13.23
N ALA A 115 7.77 2.01 12.92
CA ALA A 115 7.40 2.61 11.65
C ALA A 115 8.54 3.51 11.19
N HIS A 116 8.98 3.36 9.93
CA HIS A 116 9.99 4.25 9.36
C HIS A 116 9.79 4.44 7.86
N TRP A 117 10.18 5.63 7.39
CA TRP A 117 10.32 5.91 5.96
C TRP A 117 11.78 5.72 5.54
N GLN A 118 11.98 5.03 4.42
CA GLN A 118 13.29 4.94 3.76
C GLN A 118 13.21 5.63 2.42
N PHE A 119 14.16 6.51 2.14
CA PHE A 119 14.25 7.23 0.86
C PHE A 119 15.49 6.75 0.13
N HIS A 120 15.32 6.19 -1.06
CA HIS A 120 16.41 5.78 -1.93
C HIS A 120 16.65 6.89 -2.96
N ALA A 121 17.38 7.92 -2.54
CA ALA A 121 17.72 9.07 -3.38
C ALA A 121 18.96 8.83 -4.26
N GLU A 122 19.47 7.60 -4.35
CA GLU A 122 20.62 7.29 -5.18
C GLU A 122 20.24 7.32 -6.67
N ARG A 123 20.88 8.21 -7.44
CA ARG A 123 20.95 8.23 -8.92
C ARG A 123 19.86 8.96 -9.70
N GLY A 124 19.21 9.95 -9.09
CA GLY A 124 18.49 10.98 -9.85
C GLY A 124 17.11 10.58 -10.38
N SER A 125 16.64 9.34 -10.17
CA SER A 125 15.26 8.94 -10.44
C SER A 125 14.26 9.73 -9.57
N LEU A 126 14.56 9.90 -8.28
CA LEU A 126 13.78 10.76 -7.38
C LEU A 126 13.85 12.23 -7.81
N THR A 127 15.06 12.74 -8.09
CA THR A 127 15.26 14.12 -8.58
C THR A 127 14.54 14.39 -9.89
N HIS A 128 14.55 13.42 -10.82
CA HIS A 128 13.86 13.48 -12.09
C HIS A 128 12.34 13.55 -11.88
N LEU A 129 11.79 12.69 -11.01
CA LEU A 129 10.37 12.73 -10.66
C LEU A 129 9.97 14.08 -10.05
N LEU A 130 10.75 14.59 -9.10
CA LEU A 130 10.49 15.91 -8.48
C LEU A 130 10.57 17.05 -9.50
N THR A 131 11.51 16.98 -10.45
CA THR A 131 11.64 17.97 -11.53
C THR A 131 10.43 17.95 -12.46
N LEU A 132 9.96 16.76 -12.85
CA LEU A 132 8.76 16.61 -13.66
C LEU A 132 7.52 17.10 -12.90
N ALA A 133 7.40 16.75 -11.62
CA ALA A 133 6.29 17.19 -10.79
C ALA A 133 6.25 18.73 -10.67
N GLN A 134 7.39 19.38 -10.43
CA GLN A 134 7.47 20.84 -10.38
C GLN A 134 7.10 21.50 -11.71
N ARG A 135 7.59 20.97 -12.85
CA ARG A 135 7.25 21.51 -14.18
C ARG A 135 5.75 21.44 -14.46
N ASN A 136 5.10 20.36 -14.05
CA ASN A 136 3.68 20.13 -14.23
C ASN A 136 2.79 20.94 -13.28
N LEU A 137 3.31 21.36 -12.12
CA LEU A 137 2.61 22.28 -11.19
C LEU A 137 2.70 23.76 -11.60
N SER A 138 3.62 24.10 -12.51
CA SER A 138 3.92 25.49 -12.92
C SER A 138 3.18 25.92 -14.18
N ARG A 139 2.26 25.09 -14.70
CA ARG A 139 1.39 25.34 -15.84
C ARG A 139 -0.05 25.54 -15.38
#